data_AF-A0A5C7SES0-F1
#
_entry.id   AF-A0A5C7SES0-F1
#
_cell.length_a   1.000
_cell.length_b   1.000
_cell.length_c   1.000
_cell.angle_alpha   90.00
_cell.angle_beta   90.00
_cell.angle_gamma   90.00
#
_symmetry.space_group_name_H-M   'P 1'
#
loop_
_entity.id
_entity.type
_entity.pdbx_description
1 polymer ?
#
loop_
_entity_poly.entity_id
_entity_poly.type
_entity_poly.pdbx_seq_one_letter_code
_entity_poly.pdbx_strand_id
1 'polypeptide(L)'
;MSYKLSDETLDAIAAAGFDVYQNPDKRWQTYALFTDGTRIGYIQNDCGRLHLSTVHIPCRECGTGFSLRDDPFALTREGLERAFVTAPNWASGFDRAAVRKWPNLETYMRGQISKYEKVREGLAK
;
A
#
# COMPACT_ATOMS: atom_id res chain seq x y z
N MET A 1 -13.69 0.19 19.28
CA MET A 1 -13.79 0.30 17.81
C MET A 1 -12.62 -0.45 17.20
N SER A 2 -12.88 -1.21 16.14
CA SER A 2 -11.85 -1.97 15.42
C SER A 2 -11.31 -1.09 14.29
N TYR A 3 -10.03 -0.72 14.34
CA TYR A 3 -9.37 0.11 13.32
C TYR A 3 -8.94 -0.69 12.08
N LYS A 4 -9.51 -1.88 11.89
CA LYS A 4 -9.22 -2.71 10.74
C LYS A 4 -9.75 -2.07 9.48
N LEU A 5 -9.14 -2.41 8.35
CA LEU A 5 -9.78 -2.15 7.06
C LEU A 5 -11.09 -2.94 7.00
N SER A 6 -12.14 -2.29 6.49
CA SER A 6 -13.42 -2.96 6.27
C SER A 6 -13.32 -3.89 5.06
N ASP A 7 -14.13 -4.96 5.05
CA ASP A 7 -14.24 -5.82 3.86
C ASP A 7 -14.63 -5.00 2.62
N GLU A 8 -15.52 -4.01 2.76
CA GLU A 8 -15.88 -3.08 1.69
C GLU A 8 -14.66 -2.34 1.10
N THR A 9 -13.71 -1.93 1.94
CA THR A 9 -12.48 -1.28 1.46
C THR A 9 -11.62 -2.26 0.66
N LEU A 10 -11.48 -3.50 1.14
CA LEU A 10 -10.70 -4.54 0.47
C LEU A 10 -11.35 -4.95 -0.87
N ASP A 11 -12.68 -5.08 -0.88
CA ASP A 11 -13.47 -5.41 -2.06
C ASP A 11 -13.40 -4.30 -3.10
N ALA A 12 -13.44 -3.03 -2.69
CA ALA A 12 -13.31 -1.89 -3.60
C ALA A 12 -11.92 -1.85 -4.28
N ILE A 13 -10.85 -2.15 -3.53
CA ILE A 13 -9.50 -2.24 -4.10
C ILE A 13 -9.40 -3.41 -5.11
N ALA A 14 -9.99 -4.55 -4.78
CA ALA A 14 -10.05 -5.69 -5.68
C ALA A 14 -10.86 -5.41 -6.96
N ALA A 15 -11.99 -4.72 -6.81
CA ALA A 15 -12.83 -4.26 -7.93
C ALA A 15 -12.12 -3.22 -8.82
N ALA A 16 -11.17 -2.46 -8.27
CA ALA A 16 -10.28 -1.58 -9.06
C ALA A 16 -9.20 -2.35 -9.86
N GLY A 17 -9.13 -3.68 -9.69
CA GLY A 17 -8.27 -4.59 -10.43
C GLY A 17 -6.89 -4.78 -9.80
N PHE A 18 -6.81 -4.77 -8.47
CA PHE A 18 -5.59 -5.05 -7.72
C PHE A 18 -5.76 -6.26 -6.80
N ASP A 19 -4.73 -7.09 -6.71
CA ASP A 19 -4.67 -8.10 -5.65
C ASP A 19 -4.43 -7.43 -4.30
N VAL A 20 -5.11 -7.92 -3.26
CA VAL A 20 -5.04 -7.35 -1.92
C VAL A 20 -4.46 -8.37 -0.95
N TYR A 21 -3.51 -7.91 -0.14
CA TYR A 21 -2.78 -8.74 0.82
C TYR A 21 -2.84 -8.13 2.21
N GLN A 22 -3.09 -8.97 3.21
CA GLN A 22 -3.11 -8.57 4.62
C GLN A 22 -2.36 -9.54 5.50
N ASN A 23 -1.96 -9.06 6.68
CA ASN A 23 -1.42 -9.92 7.71
C ASN A 23 -2.53 -10.83 8.27
N PRO A 24 -2.33 -12.15 8.41
CA PRO A 24 -3.33 -13.05 8.98
C PRO A 24 -3.60 -12.77 10.46
N ASP A 25 -2.66 -12.14 11.18
CA ASP A 25 -2.87 -11.69 12.54
C ASP A 25 -3.78 -10.45 12.57
N LYS A 26 -4.95 -10.64 13.19
CA LYS A 26 -6.00 -9.64 13.36
C LYS A 26 -5.52 -8.32 13.99
N ARG A 27 -4.43 -8.32 14.76
CA ARG A 27 -3.83 -7.11 15.36
C ARG A 27 -3.22 -6.17 14.32
N TRP A 28 -2.88 -6.70 13.15
CA TRP A 28 -2.18 -6.01 12.08
C TRP A 28 -3.04 -5.77 10.84
N GLN A 29 -4.36 -6.00 10.93
CA GLN A 29 -5.31 -5.80 9.83
C GLN A 29 -5.77 -4.34 9.67
N THR A 30 -5.08 -3.38 10.31
CA THR A 30 -5.27 -1.94 10.07
C THR A 30 -4.67 -1.51 8.75
N TYR A 31 -3.88 -2.37 8.09
CA TYR A 31 -3.26 -2.11 6.81
C TYR A 31 -3.43 -3.25 5.81
N ALA A 32 -3.28 -2.93 4.54
CA ALA A 32 -3.22 -3.87 3.43
C ALA A 32 -2.22 -3.38 2.38
N LEU A 33 -1.60 -4.34 1.70
CA LEU A 33 -0.86 -4.09 0.47
C LEU A 33 -1.78 -4.34 -0.70
N PHE A 34 -1.60 -3.60 -1.78
CA PHE A 34 -2.26 -3.86 -3.04
C PHE A 34 -1.28 -3.77 -4.20
N THR A 35 -1.52 -4.57 -5.24
CA THR A 35 -0.59 -4.68 -6.37
C THR A 35 -1.30 -5.00 -7.68
N ASP A 36 -0.71 -4.55 -8.79
CA ASP A 36 -1.05 -4.99 -10.14
C ASP A 36 -0.13 -6.12 -10.65
N GLY A 37 0.64 -6.73 -9.74
CA GLY A 37 1.69 -7.72 -10.02
C GLY A 37 3.08 -7.12 -10.22
N THR A 38 3.17 -5.85 -10.62
CA THR A 38 4.46 -5.17 -10.90
C THR A 38 4.79 -4.08 -9.89
N ARG A 39 3.78 -3.37 -9.37
CA ARG A 39 3.92 -2.24 -8.47
C ARG A 39 3.19 -2.51 -7.18
N ILE A 40 3.69 -1.97 -6.08
CA ILE A 40 3.16 -2.20 -4.74
C ILE A 40 2.75 -0.87 -4.14
N GLY A 41 1.52 -0.84 -3.65
CA GLY A 41 0.93 0.24 -2.91
C GLY A 41 0.50 -0.27 -1.54
N TYR A 42 0.29 0.66 -0.63
CA TYR A 42 -0.10 0.38 0.73
C TYR A 42 -1.26 1.27 1.12
N ILE A 43 -2.23 0.71 1.84
CA ILE A 43 -3.34 1.44 2.44
C ILE A 43 -3.41 1.11 3.93
N GLN A 44 -3.69 2.11 4.75
CA GLN A 44 -3.96 1.91 6.18
C GLN A 44 -5.20 2.67 6.62
N ASN A 45 -5.90 2.12 7.60
CA ASN A 45 -6.92 2.80 8.37
C ASN A 45 -6.27 3.33 9.66
N ASP A 46 -6.13 4.65 9.76
CA ASP A 46 -5.72 5.33 10.98
C ASP A 46 -6.93 6.03 11.60
N CYS A 47 -7.48 5.43 12.65
CA CYS A 47 -8.59 5.98 13.43
C CYS A 47 -9.83 6.37 12.59
N GLY A 48 -10.16 5.59 11.56
CA GLY A 48 -11.31 5.81 10.68
C GLY A 48 -11.00 6.62 9.42
N ARG A 49 -9.74 7.04 9.23
CA ARG A 49 -9.28 7.70 8.01
C ARG A 49 -8.39 6.77 7.22
N LEU A 50 -8.66 6.66 5.92
CA LEU A 50 -7.83 5.87 5.04
C LEU A 50 -6.65 6.70 4.56
N HIS A 51 -5.47 6.09 4.52
CA HIS A 51 -4.27 6.72 4.01
C HIS A 51 -3.62 5.78 2.99
N LEU A 52 -3.29 6.32 1.82
CA LEU A 52 -2.44 5.65 0.86
C LEU A 52 -0.98 5.99 1.15
N SER A 53 -0.10 5.01 1.02
CA SER A 53 1.33 5.22 1.11
C SER A 53 2.05 4.53 -0.04
N THR A 54 3.16 5.12 -0.46
CA THR A 54 4.11 4.44 -1.35
C THR A 54 4.88 3.36 -0.60
N VAL A 55 5.38 2.36 -1.32
CA VAL A 55 6.23 1.29 -0.76
C VAL A 55 7.59 1.31 -1.43
N HIS A 56 8.68 1.29 -0.66
CA HIS A 56 10.04 1.17 -1.18
C HIS A 56 10.94 0.34 -0.25
N ILE A 57 12.16 0.08 -0.70
CA ILE A 57 13.18 -0.59 0.10
C ILE A 57 13.50 0.30 1.31
N PRO A 58 13.54 -0.24 2.54
CA PRO A 58 13.89 0.52 3.72
C PRO A 58 15.21 1.28 3.54
N CYS A 59 15.23 2.57 3.84
CA CYS A 59 16.44 3.38 3.88
C CYS A 59 16.45 4.29 5.14
N ARG A 60 17.61 4.86 5.46
CA ARG A 60 17.79 5.63 6.71
C ARG A 60 17.14 7.00 6.64
N GLU A 61 16.97 7.52 5.44
CA GLU A 61 16.52 8.88 5.14
C GLU A 61 15.00 9.01 5.30
N CYS A 62 14.25 8.06 4.73
CA CYS A 62 12.79 8.16 4.64
C CYS A 62 12.04 6.86 5.02
N GLY A 63 12.73 5.89 5.61
CA GLY A 63 12.08 4.68 6.12
C GLY A 63 11.64 3.74 5.00
N THR A 64 10.37 3.33 5.00
CA THR A 64 9.83 2.24 4.16
C THR A 64 8.81 2.70 3.12
N GLY A 65 8.40 3.97 3.17
CA GLY A 65 7.33 4.52 2.34
C GLY A 65 6.99 5.97 2.69
N PHE A 66 6.20 6.60 1.83
CA PHE A 66 5.67 7.95 2.05
C PHE A 66 4.14 7.91 2.08
N SER A 67 3.53 8.45 3.14
CA SER A 67 2.08 8.69 3.15
C SER A 67 1.72 9.77 2.13
N LEU A 68 0.75 9.49 1.26
CA LEU A 68 0.17 10.48 0.38
C LEU A 68 -0.71 11.39 1.25
N ARG A 69 -0.29 12.65 1.40
CA ARG A 69 -0.97 13.66 2.23
C ARG A 69 -2.31 14.13 1.63
N ASP A 70 -2.65 13.63 0.46
CA ASP A 70 -3.76 14.12 -0.33
C ASP A 70 -5.03 13.37 0.05
N ASP A 71 -5.81 13.98 0.94
CA ASP A 71 -7.16 13.57 1.32
C ASP A 71 -8.14 14.58 0.69
N PRO A 72 -9.15 14.17 -0.10
CA PRO A 72 -9.62 12.81 -0.33
C PRO A 72 -9.02 12.11 -1.56
N PHE A 73 -8.97 10.78 -1.51
CA PHE A 73 -8.82 9.91 -2.68
C PHE A 73 -10.04 9.02 -2.84
N ALA A 74 -10.32 8.60 -4.07
CA ALA A 74 -11.33 7.60 -4.35
C ALA A 74 -10.69 6.20 -4.43
N LEU A 75 -11.41 5.17 -3.99
CA LEU A 75 -11.04 3.76 -4.20
C LEU A 75 -11.29 3.32 -5.66
N THR A 76 -10.93 4.18 -6.60
CA THR A 76 -10.87 3.86 -8.03
C THR A 76 -9.46 3.42 -8.38
N ARG A 77 -9.31 2.80 -9.56
CA ARG A 77 -7.99 2.40 -10.05
C ARG A 77 -7.00 3.56 -10.07
N GLU A 78 -7.41 4.69 -10.65
CA GLU A 78 -6.59 5.91 -10.77
C GLU A 78 -6.22 6.49 -9.40
N GLY A 79 -7.15 6.47 -8.44
CA GLY A 79 -6.89 6.94 -7.09
C GLY A 79 -5.85 6.08 -6.37
N LEU A 80 -5.93 4.77 -6.53
CA LEU A 80 -5.02 3.80 -5.91
C LEU A 80 -3.62 3.80 -6.58
N GLU A 81 -3.54 3.98 -7.91
CA GLU A 81 -2.28 4.02 -8.66
C GLU A 81 -1.35 5.16 -8.19
N ARG A 82 -1.88 6.18 -7.50
CA ARG A 82 -1.10 7.24 -6.87
C ARG A 82 -0.10 6.70 -5.83
N ALA A 83 -0.39 5.57 -5.19
CA ALA A 83 0.51 4.92 -4.25
C ALA A 83 1.74 4.28 -4.93
N PHE A 84 1.70 4.10 -6.25
CA PHE A 84 2.79 3.44 -6.97
C PHE A 84 3.94 4.39 -7.34
N VAL A 85 3.79 5.69 -7.13
CA VAL A 85 4.87 6.64 -7.40
C VAL A 85 6.12 6.32 -6.57
N THR A 86 7.28 6.72 -7.08
CA THR A 86 8.55 6.55 -6.36
C THR A 86 8.52 7.31 -5.04
N ALA A 87 8.15 8.59 -5.11
CA ALA A 87 7.97 9.46 -3.96
C ALA A 87 7.03 10.61 -4.34
N PRO A 88 6.20 11.09 -3.39
CA PRO A 88 5.29 12.19 -3.63
C PRO A 88 6.05 13.49 -3.94
N ASN A 89 5.33 14.48 -4.49
CA ASN A 89 5.90 15.77 -4.87
C ASN A 89 6.41 16.59 -3.67
N TRP A 90 5.82 16.39 -2.49
CA TRP A 90 6.21 17.08 -1.27
C TRP A 90 7.49 16.50 -0.65
N ALA A 91 7.92 15.28 -1.03
CA ALA A 91 9.15 14.69 -0.52
C ALA A 91 10.36 15.49 -1.00
N SER A 92 11.36 15.68 -0.13
CA SER A 92 12.53 16.47 -0.46
C SER A 92 13.34 15.82 -1.58
N GLY A 93 14.10 16.61 -2.34
CA GLY A 93 14.98 16.06 -3.39
C GLY A 93 15.98 15.03 -2.85
N PHE A 94 16.44 15.21 -1.61
CA PHE A 94 17.32 14.28 -0.91
C PHE A 94 16.62 12.94 -0.64
N ASP A 95 15.42 12.96 -0.07
CA ASP A 95 14.66 11.74 0.21
C ASP A 95 14.34 10.98 -1.08
N ARG A 96 13.90 11.72 -2.11
CA ARG A 96 13.58 11.15 -3.43
C ARG A 96 14.77 10.44 -4.05
N ALA A 97 15.98 10.98 -3.92
CA ALA A 97 17.20 10.40 -4.44
C ALA A 97 17.62 9.11 -3.70
N ALA A 98 17.23 8.96 -2.43
CA ALA A 98 17.50 7.77 -1.62
C ALA A 98 16.54 6.60 -1.93
N VAL A 99 15.35 6.87 -2.47
CA VAL A 99 14.35 5.83 -2.72
C VAL A 99 14.83 4.81 -3.75
N ARG A 100 14.65 3.53 -3.41
CA ARG A 100 14.76 2.40 -4.34
C ARG A 100 13.51 1.55 -4.23
N LYS A 101 12.83 1.31 -5.35
CA LYS A 101 11.59 0.51 -5.36
C LYS A 101 11.93 -0.98 -5.36
N TRP A 102 11.07 -1.77 -4.73
CA TRP A 102 11.10 -3.22 -4.87
C TRP A 102 10.76 -3.59 -6.31
N PRO A 103 11.43 -4.59 -6.90
CA PRO A 103 11.18 -4.99 -8.28
C PRO A 103 9.80 -5.63 -8.46
N ASN A 104 9.29 -6.30 -7.43
CA ASN A 104 7.97 -6.94 -7.41
C ASN A 104 7.56 -7.28 -5.96
N LEU A 105 6.30 -7.70 -5.81
CA LEU A 105 5.71 -8.10 -4.54
C LEU A 105 6.42 -9.29 -3.88
N GLU A 106 6.84 -10.28 -4.66
CA GLU A 106 7.53 -11.46 -4.14
C GLU A 106 8.82 -11.08 -3.40
N THR A 107 9.62 -10.18 -3.99
CA THR A 107 10.85 -9.70 -3.39
C THR A 107 10.58 -8.92 -2.11
N TYR A 108 9.54 -8.08 -2.12
CA TYR A 108 9.08 -7.37 -0.91
C TYR A 108 8.72 -8.38 0.20
N MET A 109 7.90 -9.38 -0.11
CA MET A 109 7.39 -10.34 0.87
C MET A 109 8.48 -11.21 1.50
N ARG A 110 9.51 -11.60 0.74
CA ARG A 110 10.67 -12.36 1.27
C ARG A 110 11.44 -11.59 2.36
N GLY A 111 11.42 -10.26 2.29
CA GLY A 111 12.13 -9.39 3.24
C GLY A 111 11.34 -9.00 4.49
N GLN A 112 10.05 -9.38 4.61
CA GLN A 112 9.21 -8.98 5.73
C GLN A 112 9.19 -10.03 6.85
N ILE A 113 9.28 -9.56 8.10
CA ILE A 113 9.19 -10.39 9.31
C ILE A 113 7.73 -10.84 9.54
N SER A 114 6.75 -10.02 9.13
CA SER A 114 5.33 -10.34 9.10
C SER A 114 4.91 -10.87 7.74
N LYS A 115 4.32 -12.08 7.72
CA LYS A 115 3.79 -12.67 6.49
C LYS A 115 2.49 -11.98 6.10
N TYR A 116 2.33 -11.73 4.81
CA TYR A 116 1.09 -11.27 4.20
C TYR A 116 0.48 -12.42 3.40
N GLU A 117 -0.84 -12.52 3.43
CA GLU A 117 -1.61 -13.50 2.66
C GLU A 117 -2.55 -12.76 1.72
N LYS A 118 -2.78 -13.33 0.54
CA LYS A 118 -3.76 -12.79 -0.41
C LYS A 118 -5.15 -12.96 0.19
N VAL A 119 -5.87 -11.85 0.36
CA VAL A 119 -7.24 -11.84 0.91
C VAL A 119 -8.30 -11.53 -0.14
N ARG A 120 -7.91 -10.90 -1.25
CA ARG A 120 -8.76 -10.68 -2.42
C ARG A 120 -7.94 -10.79 -3.70
N GLU A 121 -8.57 -11.36 -4.73
CA GLU A 121 -8.06 -11.37 -6.10
C GLU A 121 -8.58 -10.13 -6.83
N GLY A 122 -7.70 -9.45 -7.55
CA GLY A 122 -8.10 -8.37 -8.43
C GLY A 122 -9.01 -8.90 -9.53
N LEU A 123 -10.14 -8.25 -9.78
CA LEU A 123 -10.99 -8.59 -10.91
C LEU A 123 -10.24 -8.14 -12.18
N ALA A 124 -9.62 -9.09 -12.87
CA ALA A 124 -8.91 -8.85 -14.12
C ALA A 124 -9.81 -8.05 -15.09
N LYS A 125 -9.22 -7.03 -15.72
CA LYS A 125 -9.89 -6.27 -16.79
C LYS A 125 -10.14 -7.14 -18.02
#